data_AF-A0A2M8NIA8-F1
#
_entry.id   AF-A0A2M8NIA8-F1
#
_cell.length_a   1.000
_cell.length_b   1.000
_cell.length_c   1.000
_cell.angle_alpha   90.00
_cell.angle_beta   90.00
_cell.angle_gamma   90.00
#
_symmetry.space_group_name_H-M   'P 1'
#
loop_
_entity.id
_entity.type
_entity.pdbx_description
1 polymer ?
#
loop_
_entity_poly.entity_id
_entity_poly.type
_entity_poly.pdbx_seq_one_letter_code
_entity_poly.pdbx_strand_id
1 'polypeptide(L)'
;CAALLTLIAISNLIHASRRTNRIVIDPLTRTVSGGRGRRVGGGRGERWRYSADQIQAVYASLVMSKINRRRGRDPLRSVSYGELNLLLNSGKFVHLIAHGALDDKIPALDPLPDDNSRRDPANEDQITPLTAYEAQTPLQAAALYVAGALGKPAYTDRRVR
;
A
#
# COMPACT_ATOMS: atom_id res chain seq x y z
N CYS A 1 40.71 -4.19 6.98
CA CYS A 1 39.33 -4.54 7.42
C CYS A 1 38.59 -3.39 8.12
N ALA A 2 39.22 -2.65 9.05
CA ALA A 2 38.55 -1.54 9.76
C ALA A 2 37.98 -0.44 8.84
N ALA A 3 38.74 0.02 7.84
CA ALA A 3 38.30 1.08 6.93
C ALA A 3 37.03 0.71 6.12
N LEU A 4 36.91 -0.55 5.70
CA LEU A 4 35.74 -1.03 4.96
C LEU A 4 34.49 -1.05 5.85
N LEU A 5 34.64 -1.46 7.11
CA LEU A 5 33.56 -1.45 8.10
C LEU A 5 33.10 -0.03 8.40
N THR A 6 34.02 0.93 8.52
CA THR A 6 33.68 2.35 8.72
C THR A 6 32.91 2.92 7.54
N LEU A 7 33.30 2.58 6.31
CA LEU A 7 32.64 3.05 5.09
C LEU A 7 31.22 2.47 4.97
N ILE A 8 31.05 1.19 5.30
CA ILE A 8 29.73 0.54 5.37
C ILE A 8 28.87 1.18 6.47
N ALA A 9 29.44 1.46 7.65
CA ALA A 9 28.71 2.10 8.75
C ALA A 9 28.23 3.51 8.39
N ILE A 10 29.07 4.33 7.76
CA ILE A 10 28.72 5.67 7.30
C ILE A 10 27.64 5.60 6.21
N SER A 11 27.77 4.71 5.24
CA SER A 11 26.76 4.51 4.19
C SER A 11 25.41 4.12 4.78
N ASN A 12 25.40 3.16 5.71
CA ASN A 12 24.19 2.74 6.42
C ASN A 12 23.58 3.88 7.24
N LEU A 13 24.40 4.69 7.91
CA LEU A 13 23.93 5.86 8.67
C LEU A 13 23.30 6.91 7.75
N ILE A 14 23.91 7.18 6.59
CA ILE A 14 23.37 8.09 5.58
C ILE A 14 22.04 7.54 5.05
N HIS A 15 21.97 6.26 4.71
CA HIS A 15 20.74 5.62 4.24
C HIS A 15 19.64 5.67 5.30
N ALA A 16 19.94 5.32 6.55
CA ALA A 16 19.01 5.42 7.68
C ALA A 16 18.56 6.87 7.88
N SER A 17 19.47 7.84 7.70
CA SER A 17 19.13 9.24 7.86
C SER A 17 18.16 9.75 6.80
N ARG A 18 18.19 9.16 5.59
CA ARG A 18 17.38 9.49 4.42
C ARG A 18 16.03 8.78 4.38
N ARG A 19 15.71 7.90 5.33
CA ARG A 19 14.38 7.27 5.42
C ARG A 19 13.33 8.26 5.94
N THR A 20 12.17 8.28 5.30
CA THR A 20 10.95 8.90 5.81
C THR A 20 10.44 8.04 6.96
N ASN A 21 10.20 8.61 8.14
CA ASN A 21 9.73 7.86 9.30
C ASN A 21 8.37 8.34 9.83
N ARG A 22 7.80 9.38 9.19
CA ARG A 22 6.48 9.90 9.53
C ARG A 22 5.80 10.41 8.27
N ILE A 23 4.54 10.03 8.14
CA ILE A 23 3.62 10.53 7.13
C ILE A 23 2.48 11.20 7.87
N VAL A 24 2.09 12.38 7.41
CA VAL A 24 0.98 13.15 7.94
C VAL A 24 -0.01 13.38 6.82
N ILE A 25 -1.25 12.97 7.08
CA ILE A 25 -2.39 13.17 6.19
C ILE A 25 -3.26 14.21 6.88
N ASP A 26 -3.41 15.37 6.25
CA ASP A 26 -4.23 16.46 6.76
C ASP A 26 -5.51 16.56 5.91
N PRO A 27 -6.68 16.16 6.46
CA PRO A 27 -7.95 16.23 5.74
C PRO A 27 -8.48 17.67 5.58
N LEU A 28 -8.08 18.61 6.45
CA LEU A 28 -8.54 20.00 6.38
C LEU A 28 -7.87 20.72 5.21
N THR A 29 -6.55 20.54 5.06
CA THR A 29 -5.79 21.12 3.94
C THR A 29 -5.73 20.20 2.71
N ARG A 30 -6.27 18.98 2.82
CA ARG A 30 -6.19 17.92 1.79
C ARG A 30 -4.77 17.71 1.28
N THR A 31 -3.83 17.60 2.23
CA THR A 31 -2.41 17.39 1.90
C THR A 31 -1.86 16.11 2.51
N VAL A 32 -0.95 15.45 1.79
CA VAL A 32 -0.11 14.39 2.34
C VAL A 32 1.32 14.90 2.36
N SER A 33 1.95 14.81 3.52
CA SER A 33 3.35 15.16 3.69
C SER A 33 4.11 14.00 4.34
N GLY A 34 5.38 13.89 3.99
CA GLY A 34 6.27 12.94 4.62
C GLY A 34 7.60 13.57 4.92
N GLY A 35 8.21 13.06 5.98
CA GLY A 35 9.52 13.52 6.39
C GLY A 35 10.05 12.80 7.60
N ARG A 36 10.85 13.52 8.38
CA ARG A 36 11.51 13.00 9.57
C ARG A 36 11.15 13.79 10.81
N GLY A 37 10.82 13.08 11.88
CA GLY A 37 10.67 13.63 13.23
C GLY A 37 9.28 14.24 13.52
N ARG A 38 9.17 14.98 14.62
CA ARG A 38 7.87 15.45 15.14
C ARG A 38 7.26 16.62 14.37
N ARG A 39 8.00 17.29 13.47
CA ARG A 39 7.60 18.52 12.78
C ARG A 39 7.19 18.32 11.31
N VAL A 40 6.77 17.12 10.92
CA VAL A 40 6.22 16.86 9.58
C VAL A 40 4.83 17.50 9.48
N GLY A 41 4.53 18.19 8.38
CA GLY A 41 3.26 18.92 8.16
C GLY A 41 3.30 20.41 8.52
N GLY A 42 4.44 20.96 8.96
CA GLY A 42 4.52 22.37 9.38
C GLY A 42 5.93 22.97 9.50
N GLY A 43 6.96 22.40 8.87
CA GLY A 43 8.30 23.00 8.88
C GLY A 43 9.47 22.05 8.60
N ARG A 44 10.61 22.30 9.26
CA ARG A 44 11.98 21.78 8.99
C ARG A 44 12.14 20.25 8.93
N GLY A 45 11.12 19.47 9.28
CA GLY A 45 11.12 18.01 9.22
C GLY A 45 10.47 17.44 7.96
N GLU A 46 9.72 18.24 7.21
CA GLU A 46 9.06 17.85 5.96
C GLU A 46 10.08 17.70 4.82
N ARG A 47 9.95 16.63 4.03
CA ARG A 47 10.82 16.35 2.87
C ARG A 47 10.08 16.44 1.56
N TRP A 48 8.84 16.02 1.57
CA TRP A 48 7.94 16.10 0.44
C TRP A 48 6.54 16.39 0.93
N ARG A 49 5.77 17.05 0.08
CA ARG A 49 4.39 17.39 0.30
C ARG A 49 3.65 17.39 -1.02
N TYR A 50 2.47 16.79 -1.02
CA TYR A 50 1.59 16.76 -2.17
C TYR A 50 0.21 17.26 -1.74
N SER A 51 -0.35 18.19 -2.52
CA SER A 51 -1.76 18.57 -2.39
C SER A 51 -2.63 17.55 -3.13
N ALA A 52 -3.91 17.47 -2.75
CA ALA A 52 -4.87 16.62 -3.45
C ALA A 52 -4.91 16.89 -4.96
N ASP A 53 -4.72 18.14 -5.41
CA ASP A 53 -4.73 18.47 -6.84
C ASP A 53 -3.60 17.83 -7.63
N GLN A 54 -2.49 17.47 -6.98
CA GLN A 54 -1.36 16.77 -7.61
C GLN A 54 -1.53 15.26 -7.60
N ILE A 55 -2.49 14.75 -6.83
CA ILE A 55 -2.74 13.33 -6.62
C ILE A 55 -3.91 12.90 -7.51
N GLN A 56 -3.71 11.82 -8.25
CA GLN A 56 -4.71 11.21 -9.11
C GLN A 56 -5.52 10.17 -8.32
N ALA A 57 -4.84 9.26 -7.63
CA ALA A 57 -5.47 8.15 -6.93
C ALA A 57 -4.59 7.56 -5.81
N VAL A 58 -5.20 6.76 -4.94
CA VAL A 58 -4.51 6.00 -3.88
C VAL A 58 -4.58 4.52 -4.22
N TYR A 59 -3.46 3.79 -4.05
CA TYR A 59 -3.37 2.36 -4.34
C TYR A 59 -2.96 1.58 -3.08
N ALA A 60 -3.72 0.54 -2.77
CA ALA A 60 -3.30 -0.54 -1.89
C ALA A 60 -2.84 -1.72 -2.76
N SER A 61 -1.53 -1.91 -2.91
CA SER A 61 -0.96 -3.03 -3.65
C SER A 61 -0.72 -4.20 -2.70
N LEU A 62 -1.29 -5.38 -2.99
CA LEU A 62 -1.24 -6.55 -2.11
C LEU A 62 -0.76 -7.77 -2.90
N VAL A 63 0.22 -8.49 -2.34
CA VAL A 63 0.65 -9.79 -2.85
C VAL A 63 -0.05 -10.89 -2.08
N MET A 64 -0.89 -11.65 -2.76
CA MET A 64 -1.77 -12.65 -2.17
C MET A 64 -1.44 -14.05 -2.71
N SER A 65 -1.67 -15.07 -1.90
CA SER A 65 -1.60 -16.46 -2.37
C SER A 65 -2.77 -16.79 -3.30
N LYS A 66 -2.57 -17.77 -4.17
CA LYS A 66 -3.69 -18.47 -4.80
C LYS A 66 -4.67 -19.03 -3.75
N ILE A 67 -5.95 -19.02 -4.09
CA ILE A 67 -7.01 -19.62 -3.29
C ILE A 67 -6.97 -21.13 -3.51
N ASN A 68 -6.83 -21.89 -2.42
CA ASN A 68 -6.88 -23.34 -2.48
C ASN A 68 -8.29 -23.84 -2.18
N ARG A 69 -8.96 -24.41 -3.19
CA ARG A 69 -10.35 -24.86 -3.11
C ARG A 69 -10.40 -26.27 -2.52
N ARG A 70 -10.42 -26.38 -1.18
CA ARG A 70 -10.69 -27.67 -0.52
C ARG A 70 -12.18 -27.80 -0.21
N ARG A 71 -12.77 -28.92 -0.63
CA ARG A 71 -14.18 -29.24 -0.40
C ARG A 71 -14.50 -29.16 1.10
N GLY A 72 -15.53 -28.38 1.47
CA GLY A 72 -15.96 -28.21 2.86
C GLY A 72 -15.18 -27.18 3.68
N ARG A 73 -14.36 -26.31 3.05
CA ARG A 73 -13.73 -25.16 3.71
C ARG A 73 -13.97 -23.88 2.92
N ASP A 74 -14.12 -22.78 3.65
CA ASP A 74 -14.22 -21.47 3.03
C ASP A 74 -12.94 -21.13 2.26
N PRO A 75 -13.07 -20.56 1.06
CA PRO A 75 -11.92 -20.15 0.26
C PRO A 75 -11.19 -19.01 0.96
N LEU A 76 -9.99 -19.29 1.46
CA LEU A 76 -9.10 -18.31 2.08
C LEU A 76 -7.93 -17.99 1.17
N ARG A 77 -7.43 -16.75 1.27
CA ARG A 77 -6.16 -16.32 0.70
C ARG A 77 -5.28 -15.72 1.80
N SER A 78 -3.99 -15.97 1.74
CA SER A 78 -3.03 -15.30 2.62
C SER A 78 -2.46 -14.06 1.93
N VAL A 79 -2.43 -12.94 2.64
CA VAL A 79 -1.72 -11.74 2.20
C VAL A 79 -0.29 -11.84 2.70
N SER A 80 0.69 -11.87 1.81
CA SER A 80 2.11 -12.01 2.15
C SER A 80 2.83 -10.67 2.27
N TYR A 81 2.38 -9.68 1.51
CA TYR A 81 3.00 -8.37 1.41
C TYR A 81 1.98 -7.32 1.00
N GLY A 82 2.14 -6.10 1.49
CA GLY A 82 1.29 -4.98 1.10
C GLY A 82 2.01 -3.65 1.05
N GLU A 83 1.62 -2.78 0.11
CA GLU A 83 2.09 -1.41 0.00
C GLU A 83 0.94 -0.43 -0.17
N LEU A 84 1.12 0.77 0.39
CA LEU A 84 0.27 1.92 0.16
C LEU A 84 1.04 2.92 -0.69
N ASN A 85 0.48 3.27 -1.84
CA ASN A 85 1.12 4.15 -2.82
C ASN A 85 0.14 5.27 -3.25
N LEU A 86 0.67 6.45 -3.54
CA LEU A 86 -0.07 7.53 -4.22
C LEU A 86 0.32 7.56 -5.69
N LEU A 87 -0.67 7.61 -6.57
CA LEU A 87 -0.46 7.93 -7.98
C LEU A 87 -0.59 9.45 -8.14
N LEU A 88 0.47 10.10 -8.60
CA LEU A 88 0.44 11.51 -8.95
C LEU A 88 -0.09 11.71 -10.37
N ASN A 89 -0.63 12.89 -10.68
CA ASN A 89 -1.06 13.24 -12.04
C ASN A 89 0.10 13.19 -13.06
N SER A 90 1.34 13.21 -12.59
CA SER A 90 2.54 13.02 -13.42
C SER A 90 2.77 11.55 -13.85
N GLY A 91 1.93 10.61 -13.41
CA GLY A 91 2.12 9.17 -13.60
C GLY A 91 3.13 8.54 -12.64
N LYS A 92 3.76 9.32 -11.76
CA LYS A 92 4.72 8.82 -10.78
C LYS A 92 4.00 8.25 -9.55
N PHE A 93 4.51 7.13 -9.06
CA PHE A 93 4.11 6.56 -7.78
C PHE A 93 4.96 7.11 -6.64
N VAL A 94 4.30 7.53 -5.57
CA VAL A 94 4.92 7.91 -4.31
C VAL A 94 4.57 6.87 -3.26
N HIS A 95 5.59 6.17 -2.79
CA HIS A 95 5.43 5.16 -1.76
C HIS A 95 5.20 5.79 -0.39
N LEU A 96 4.14 5.36 0.29
CA LEU A 96 3.80 5.80 1.64
C LEU A 96 4.24 4.76 2.67
N ILE A 97 3.70 3.55 2.59
CA ILE A 97 3.88 2.52 3.60
C ILE A 97 4.15 1.20 2.91
N ALA A 98 5.17 0.47 3.37
CA ALA A 98 5.36 -0.94 3.07
C ALA A 98 5.06 -1.74 4.32
N HIS A 99 4.21 -2.75 4.18
CA HIS A 99 3.91 -3.73 5.20
C HIS A 99 4.45 -5.08 4.72
N GLY A 100 5.63 -5.46 5.25
CA GLY A 100 6.26 -6.74 4.96
C GLY A 100 5.75 -7.87 5.84
N ALA A 101 5.79 -9.10 5.31
CA ALA A 101 5.49 -10.34 6.04
C ALA A 101 4.15 -10.31 6.78
N LEU A 102 3.08 -10.07 6.03
CA LEU A 102 1.74 -10.34 6.51
C LEU A 102 1.51 -11.86 6.47
N ASP A 103 0.82 -12.37 7.48
CA ASP A 103 0.30 -13.75 7.50
C ASP A 103 -1.24 -13.73 7.68
N ASP A 104 -1.84 -12.61 7.27
CA ASP A 104 -3.26 -12.38 7.35
C ASP A 104 -4.00 -13.29 6.37
N LYS A 105 -4.96 -14.06 6.89
CA LYS A 105 -5.86 -14.87 6.07
C LYS A 105 -7.19 -14.15 5.92
N ILE A 106 -7.54 -13.82 4.70
CA ILE A 106 -8.79 -13.13 4.36
C ILE A 106 -9.68 -14.04 3.51
N PRO A 107 -11.02 -13.94 3.66
CA PRO A 107 -11.94 -14.70 2.82
C PRO A 107 -11.91 -14.17 1.39
N ALA A 108 -12.05 -15.07 0.41
CA ALA A 108 -12.17 -14.69 -0.99
C ALA A 108 -13.56 -14.10 -1.26
N LEU A 109 -13.62 -12.83 -1.69
CA LEU A 109 -14.87 -12.17 -2.10
C LEU A 109 -15.13 -12.24 -3.60
N ASP A 110 -14.11 -12.58 -4.39
CA ASP A 110 -14.22 -12.62 -5.85
C ASP A 110 -15.13 -13.76 -6.32
N PRO A 111 -15.89 -13.55 -7.41
CA PRO A 111 -16.70 -14.59 -8.01
C PRO A 111 -15.80 -15.76 -8.41
N LEU A 112 -16.15 -16.95 -7.91
CA LEU A 112 -15.46 -18.17 -8.27
C LEU A 112 -15.80 -18.52 -9.73
N PRO A 113 -14.84 -19.02 -10.51
CA PRO A 113 -15.13 -19.49 -11.85
C PRO A 113 -16.09 -20.68 -11.80
N ASP A 114 -17.01 -20.72 -12.75
CA ASP A 114 -17.85 -21.90 -12.99
C ASP A 114 -16.97 -23.13 -13.29
N ASP A 115 -17.44 -24.33 -12.95
CA ASP A 115 -16.69 -25.59 -13.10
C ASP A 115 -16.16 -25.85 -14.52
N ASN A 116 -16.72 -25.16 -15.53
CA ASN A 116 -16.33 -25.26 -16.95
C ASN A 116 -15.61 -24.01 -17.50
N SER A 117 -15.31 -23.01 -16.67
CA SER A 117 -14.61 -21.80 -17.09
C SER A 117 -13.09 -22.04 -17.17
N ARG A 118 -12.50 -21.67 -18.30
CA ARG A 118 -11.03 -21.63 -18.47
C ARG A 118 -10.36 -20.47 -17.74
N ARG A 119 -11.12 -19.42 -17.38
CA ARG A 119 -10.61 -18.26 -16.64
C ARG A 119 -10.87 -18.44 -15.16
N ASP A 120 -9.87 -18.07 -14.35
CA ASP A 120 -9.97 -18.10 -12.90
C ASP A 120 -9.73 -16.68 -12.36
N PRO A 121 -10.74 -15.79 -12.46
CA PRO A 121 -10.57 -14.38 -12.08
C PRO A 121 -10.18 -14.22 -10.60
N ALA A 122 -10.52 -15.20 -9.75
CA ALA A 122 -10.16 -15.19 -8.33
C ALA A 122 -8.66 -15.44 -8.07
N ASN A 123 -7.94 -15.98 -9.06
CA ASN A 123 -6.49 -16.25 -9.01
C ASN A 123 -5.69 -15.44 -10.05
N GLU A 124 -6.29 -14.42 -10.65
CA GLU A 124 -5.65 -13.50 -11.59
C GLU A 124 -5.24 -12.17 -10.92
N ASP A 125 -4.16 -11.58 -11.44
CA ASP A 125 -3.74 -10.23 -11.09
C ASP A 125 -4.80 -9.23 -11.55
N GLN A 126 -5.19 -8.31 -10.66
CA GLN A 126 -6.29 -7.39 -10.95
C GLN A 126 -6.14 -6.08 -10.19
N ILE A 127 -6.51 -4.98 -10.86
CA ILE A 127 -6.74 -3.68 -10.23
C ILE A 127 -8.25 -3.44 -10.17
N THR A 128 -8.79 -3.24 -8.98
CA THR A 128 -10.21 -2.94 -8.77
C THR A 128 -10.37 -1.64 -7.98
N PRO A 129 -11.48 -0.90 -8.18
CA PRO A 129 -11.88 0.14 -7.25
C PRO A 129 -11.94 -0.43 -5.84
N LEU A 130 -11.44 0.31 -4.85
CA LEU A 130 -11.53 -0.09 -3.46
C LEU A 130 -12.68 0.67 -2.80
N THR A 131 -13.67 -0.09 -2.33
CA THR A 131 -14.80 0.44 -1.56
C THR A 131 -14.71 0.02 -0.09
N ALA A 132 -15.51 0.68 0.78
CA ALA A 132 -15.56 0.34 2.21
C ALA A 132 -16.01 -1.11 2.48
N TYR A 133 -16.77 -1.72 1.57
CA TYR A 133 -17.24 -3.11 1.68
C TYR A 133 -16.17 -4.14 1.31
N GLU A 134 -15.17 -3.74 0.52
CA GLU A 134 -14.10 -4.61 0.02
C GLU A 134 -12.82 -4.50 0.84
N ALA A 135 -12.76 -3.58 1.81
CA ALA A 135 -11.62 -3.41 2.69
C ALA A 135 -11.55 -4.54 3.72
N GLN A 136 -10.73 -5.56 3.43
CA GLN A 136 -10.51 -6.72 4.29
C GLN A 136 -9.25 -6.61 5.14
N THR A 137 -8.32 -5.73 4.78
CA THR A 137 -7.03 -5.56 5.45
C THR A 137 -6.89 -4.16 6.06
N PRO A 138 -6.09 -4.01 7.13
CA PRO A 138 -5.76 -2.69 7.68
C PRO A 138 -5.15 -1.74 6.64
N LEU A 139 -4.41 -2.28 5.66
CA LEU A 139 -3.82 -1.50 4.59
C LEU A 139 -4.87 -0.93 3.63
N GLN A 140 -5.87 -1.73 3.25
CA GLN A 140 -7.01 -1.25 2.47
C GLN A 140 -7.82 -0.21 3.23
N ALA A 141 -8.05 -0.42 4.53
CA ALA A 141 -8.71 0.57 5.37
C ALA A 141 -7.91 1.89 5.44
N ALA A 142 -6.57 1.81 5.55
CA ALA A 142 -5.69 2.98 5.50
C ALA A 142 -5.75 3.68 4.14
N ALA A 143 -5.80 2.93 3.03
CA ALA A 143 -5.95 3.50 1.69
C ALA A 143 -7.27 4.26 1.54
N LEU A 144 -8.38 3.70 2.02
CA LEU A 144 -9.67 4.38 2.02
C LEU A 144 -9.66 5.65 2.87
N TYR A 145 -9.03 5.60 4.06
CA TYR A 145 -8.91 6.78 4.91
C TYR A 145 -8.14 7.91 4.21
N VAL A 146 -7.00 7.58 3.60
CA VAL A 146 -6.17 8.56 2.87
C VAL A 146 -6.94 9.11 1.67
N ALA A 147 -7.59 8.24 0.90
CA ALA A 147 -8.40 8.61 -0.24
C ALA A 147 -9.56 9.53 0.15
N GLY A 148 -10.26 9.21 1.25
CA GLY A 148 -11.33 10.03 1.81
C GLY A 148 -10.83 11.40 2.28
N ALA A 149 -9.69 11.45 2.99
CA ALA A 149 -9.08 12.70 3.43
C ALA A 149 -8.68 13.63 2.26
N LEU A 150 -8.32 13.05 1.11
CA LEU A 150 -7.91 13.79 -0.08
C LEU A 150 -9.05 14.05 -1.08
N GLY A 151 -10.19 13.38 -0.92
CA GLY A 151 -11.27 13.38 -1.92
C GLY A 151 -10.84 12.74 -3.23
N LYS A 152 -10.10 11.62 -3.18
CA LYS A 152 -9.57 10.91 -4.36
C LYS A 152 -10.05 9.46 -4.40
N PRO A 153 -10.09 8.82 -5.57
CA PRO A 153 -10.43 7.40 -5.65
C PRO A 153 -9.32 6.54 -5.04
N ALA A 154 -9.74 5.41 -4.45
CA ALA A 154 -8.86 4.35 -3.98
C ALA A 154 -8.99 3.12 -4.89
N TYR A 155 -7.89 2.41 -5.09
CA TYR A 155 -7.83 1.15 -5.82
C TYR A 155 -7.08 0.09 -5.01
N THR A 156 -7.47 -1.17 -5.19
CA THR A 156 -6.67 -2.32 -4.78
C THR A 156 -5.95 -2.88 -6.01
N ASP A 157 -4.64 -3.04 -5.94
CA ASP A 157 -3.81 -3.75 -6.92
C ASP A 157 -3.44 -5.12 -6.33
N ARG A 158 -4.15 -6.16 -6.73
CA ARG A 158 -3.91 -7.53 -6.28
C ARG A 158 -2.94 -8.22 -7.23
N ARG A 159 -1.90 -8.83 -6.65
CA ARG A 159 -0.93 -9.68 -7.35
C ARG A 159 -0.91 -11.07 -6.74
N VAL A 160 -1.19 -12.08 -7.54
CA VAL A 160 -1.33 -13.46 -7.10
C VAL A 160 -0.01 -14.21 -7.29
N ARG A 161 0.46 -14.89 -6.25
CA ARG A 161 1.64 -15.76 -6.28
C ARG A 161 1.33 -17.17 -5.80
#